data_AF-A0A7X7PSR6-F1
#
_entry.id   AF-A0A7X7PSR6-F1
#
_cell.length_a   1.000
_cell.length_b   1.000
_cell.length_c   1.000
_cell.angle_alpha   90.00
_cell.angle_beta   90.00
_cell.angle_gamma   90.00
#
_symmetry.space_group_name_H-M   'P 1'
#
loop_
_entity.id
_entity.type
_entity.pdbx_description
1 polymer ?
#
loop_
_entity_poly.entity_id
_entity_poly.type
_entity_poly.pdbx_seq_one_letter_code
_entity_poly.pdbx_strand_id
1 'polypeptide(L)'
;FVRPGEVALTWTDNKRDPQYAVSLDAYERLQSARDARGRKLKIHKLPMPGPLYRTAEEESGVDAVDEGQPARVAGERLAASYVNFYIANSTVVMPLLDRKKDRLAANMLKRLFPDRRVIGVQSREILLGGGNIHCITQQVPSAAATSTRTRRARKG
;
A
#
# COMPACT_ATOMS: atom_id res chain seq x y z
N PHE A 1 -7.58 0.58 2.03
CA PHE A 1 -8.81 1.07 1.38
C PHE A 1 -8.50 2.31 0.56
N VAL A 2 -9.20 2.53 -0.55
CA VAL A 2 -9.09 3.77 -1.36
C VAL A 2 -10.11 4.80 -0.90
N ARG A 3 -11.36 4.36 -0.74
CA ARG A 3 -12.50 5.13 -0.21
C ARG A 3 -13.56 4.14 0.31
N PRO A 4 -14.63 4.59 0.99
CA PRO A 4 -15.66 3.68 1.47
C PRO A 4 -16.22 2.80 0.34
N GLY A 5 -16.23 1.48 0.54
CA GLY A 5 -16.65 0.50 -0.47
C GLY A 5 -15.61 0.17 -1.55
N GLU A 6 -14.40 0.73 -1.50
CA GLU A 6 -13.37 0.50 -2.55
C GLU A 6 -11.99 0.18 -1.98
N VAL A 7 -11.35 -0.85 -2.54
CA VAL A 7 -10.07 -1.39 -2.07
C VAL A 7 -9.06 -1.45 -3.22
N ALA A 8 -7.79 -1.23 -2.91
CA ALA A 8 -6.68 -1.51 -3.82
C ALA A 8 -6.05 -2.86 -3.43
N LEU A 9 -5.68 -3.66 -4.42
CA LEU A 9 -5.14 -5.01 -4.24
C LEU A 9 -3.90 -5.19 -5.12
N THR A 10 -2.79 -5.66 -4.55
CA THR A 10 -1.61 -6.06 -5.33
C THR A 10 -1.99 -7.18 -6.29
N TRP A 11 -1.59 -7.09 -7.55
CA TRP A 11 -1.99 -8.04 -8.57
C TRP A 11 -0.87 -8.34 -9.57
N THR A 12 -0.80 -9.58 -10.02
CA THR A 12 0.02 -10.02 -11.15
C THR A 12 -0.84 -10.92 -12.02
N ASP A 13 -0.67 -10.86 -13.34
CA ASP A 13 -1.31 -11.80 -14.27
C ASP A 13 -0.43 -13.02 -14.55
N ASN A 14 0.82 -13.02 -14.06
CA ASN A 14 1.72 -14.16 -14.19
C ASN A 14 1.28 -15.30 -13.26
N LYS A 15 0.52 -16.26 -13.80
CA LYS A 15 0.02 -17.43 -13.06
C LYS A 15 1.12 -18.34 -12.48
N ARG A 16 2.36 -18.23 -12.96
CA ARG A 16 3.50 -18.99 -12.44
C ARG A 16 4.17 -18.30 -11.25
N ASP A 17 3.86 -17.03 -11.01
CA ASP A 17 4.36 -16.31 -9.85
C ASP A 17 3.56 -16.74 -8.60
N PRO A 18 4.19 -17.10 -7.47
CA PRO A 18 3.47 -17.47 -6.26
C PRO A 18 2.53 -16.37 -5.74
N GLN A 19 2.81 -15.09 -6.04
CA GLN A 19 1.91 -13.98 -5.70
C GLN A 19 0.56 -14.09 -6.41
N TYR A 20 0.47 -14.76 -7.57
CA TYR A 20 -0.81 -14.91 -8.29
C TYR A 20 -1.84 -15.63 -7.43
N ALA A 21 -1.48 -16.78 -6.85
CA ALA A 21 -2.39 -17.55 -6.02
C ALA A 21 -2.88 -16.75 -4.80
N VAL A 22 -1.96 -16.03 -4.14
CA VAL A 22 -2.28 -15.16 -2.99
C VAL A 22 -3.22 -14.02 -3.39
N SER A 23 -2.95 -13.38 -4.54
CA SER A 23 -3.77 -12.26 -5.02
C SER A 23 -5.14 -12.72 -5.47
N LEU A 24 -5.23 -13.91 -6.07
CA LEU A 24 -6.49 -14.51 -6.51
C LEU A 24 -7.39 -14.87 -5.33
N ASP A 25 -6.86 -15.58 -4.32
CA ASP A 25 -7.62 -15.90 -3.10
C ASP A 25 -8.13 -14.62 -2.42
N ALA A 26 -7.27 -13.60 -2.27
CA ALA A 26 -7.68 -12.31 -1.73
C ALA A 26 -8.76 -11.63 -2.58
N TYR A 27 -8.65 -11.68 -3.91
CA TYR A 27 -9.64 -11.12 -4.81
C TYR A 27 -11.00 -11.80 -4.67
N GLU A 28 -11.06 -13.13 -4.63
CA GLU A 28 -12.29 -13.90 -4.50
C GLU A 28 -13.00 -13.64 -3.17
N ARG A 29 -12.24 -13.56 -2.07
CA ARG A 29 -12.74 -13.16 -0.75
C ARG A 29 -13.31 -11.74 -0.77
N LEU A 30 -12.56 -10.79 -1.33
CA LEU A 30 -13.00 -9.39 -1.42
C LEU A 30 -14.22 -9.23 -2.32
N GLN A 31 -14.33 -10.03 -3.39
CA GLN A 31 -15.43 -9.96 -4.35
C GLN A 31 -16.76 -10.45 -3.75
N SER A 32 -16.70 -11.45 -2.87
CA SER A 32 -17.85 -11.96 -2.12
C SER A 32 -18.20 -11.13 -0.88
N ALA A 33 -17.24 -10.38 -0.34
CA ALA A 33 -17.42 -9.56 0.86
C ALA A 33 -18.34 -8.34 0.67
N ARG A 34 -18.83 -7.85 1.80
CA ARG A 34 -19.53 -6.57 1.95
C ARG A 34 -18.84 -5.76 3.04
N ASP A 35 -18.84 -4.43 2.93
CA ASP A 35 -18.42 -3.59 4.05
C ASP A 35 -19.49 -3.48 5.13
N ALA A 36 -19.18 -2.80 6.24
CA ALA A 36 -20.09 -2.64 7.38
C ALA A 36 -21.41 -1.92 7.08
N ARG A 37 -21.56 -1.32 5.89
CA ARG A 37 -22.81 -0.70 5.41
C ARG A 37 -23.47 -1.53 4.31
N GLY A 38 -23.07 -2.79 4.13
CA GLY A 38 -23.64 -3.69 3.14
C GLY A 38 -23.25 -3.36 1.69
N ARG A 39 -22.27 -2.48 1.44
CA ARG A 39 -21.82 -2.18 0.08
C ARG A 39 -20.95 -3.30 -0.46
N LYS A 40 -21.13 -3.65 -1.74
CA LYS A 40 -20.16 -4.50 -2.44
C LYS A 40 -18.83 -3.77 -2.55
N LEU A 41 -17.71 -4.49 -2.43
CA LEU A 41 -16.40 -3.91 -2.61
C LEU A 41 -16.06 -3.78 -4.09
N LYS A 42 -15.66 -2.57 -4.52
CA LYS A 42 -14.99 -2.35 -5.80
C LYS A 42 -13.48 -2.56 -5.60
N ILE A 43 -12.93 -3.53 -6.34
CA ILE A 43 -11.53 -3.95 -6.20
C ILE A 43 -10.70 -3.36 -7.33
N HIS A 44 -9.69 -2.58 -6.98
CA HIS A 44 -8.74 -1.97 -7.91
C HIS A 44 -7.43 -2.74 -7.87
N LYS A 45 -7.16 -3.51 -8.91
CA LYS A 45 -5.91 -4.27 -9.05
C LYS A 45 -4.77 -3.32 -9.37
N LEU A 46 -3.77 -3.20 -8.50
CA LEU A 46 -2.52 -2.47 -8.77
C LEU A 46 -1.43 -3.47 -9.18
N PRO A 47 -0.64 -3.17 -10.21
CA PRO A 47 0.36 -4.11 -10.71
C PRO A 47 1.43 -4.37 -9.63
N MET A 48 1.84 -5.62 -9.46
CA MET A 48 2.98 -5.96 -8.61
C MET A 48 4.29 -5.50 -9.30
N PRO A 49 5.22 -4.80 -8.63
CA PRO A 49 6.57 -4.54 -9.15
C PRO A 49 7.34 -5.85 -9.35
N GLY A 50 8.36 -5.87 -10.20
CA GLY A 50 9.29 -7.02 -10.22
C GLY A 50 8.64 -8.35 -10.66
N PRO A 51 9.07 -9.52 -10.13
CA PRO A 51 9.73 -9.76 -8.83
C PRO A 51 11.07 -9.07 -8.62
N LEU A 52 11.37 -8.71 -7.37
CA LEU A 52 12.63 -8.07 -6.96
C LEU A 52 13.34 -8.96 -5.96
N TYR A 53 14.66 -9.01 -6.03
CA TYR A 53 15.51 -9.83 -5.17
C TYR A 53 16.60 -8.96 -4.54
N ARG A 54 17.05 -9.35 -3.34
CA ARG A 54 18.23 -8.76 -2.69
C ARG A 54 19.49 -9.16 -3.47
N THR A 55 20.38 -8.22 -3.69
CA THR A 55 21.71 -8.46 -4.29
C THR A 55 22.75 -8.75 -3.21
N ALA A 56 23.90 -9.31 -3.60
CA ALA A 56 25.02 -9.52 -2.68
C ALA A 56 25.58 -8.21 -2.12
N GLU A 57 25.61 -7.14 -2.93
CA GLU A 57 26.04 -5.81 -2.49
C GLU A 57 25.11 -5.26 -1.40
N GLU A 58 23.80 -5.42 -1.56
CA GLU A 58 22.78 -4.99 -0.58
C GLU A 58 22.78 -5.82 0.71
N GLU A 59 23.25 -7.06 0.66
CA GLU A 59 23.48 -7.89 1.85
C GLU A 59 24.78 -7.50 2.57
N SER A 60 25.83 -7.14 1.83
CA SER A 60 27.19 -7.00 2.38
C SER A 60 27.35 -6.01 3.53
N GLY A 61 26.44 -5.03 3.64
CA GLY A 61 26.42 -4.03 4.70
C GLY A 61 25.52 -4.37 5.89
N VAL A 62 24.96 -5.58 5.96
CA VAL A 62 24.03 -5.99 7.02
C VAL A 62 24.71 -6.95 7.98
N ASP A 63 24.84 -6.52 9.24
CA ASP A 63 25.36 -7.39 10.29
C ASP A 63 24.44 -8.60 10.49
N ALA A 64 25.05 -9.78 10.60
CA ALA A 64 24.35 -10.94 11.13
C ALA A 64 24.03 -10.66 12.61
N VAL A 65 22.75 -10.66 12.93
CA VAL A 65 22.27 -10.53 14.31
C VAL A 65 22.10 -11.90 14.94
N ASP A 66 22.36 -11.99 16.24
CA ASP A 66 22.19 -13.21 17.05
C ASP A 66 20.72 -13.70 17.08
N GLU A 67 20.52 -14.89 17.65
CA GLU A 67 19.30 -15.70 17.62
C GLU A 67 17.97 -14.91 17.67
N GLY A 68 17.08 -15.19 16.72
CA GLY A 68 15.68 -14.73 16.73
C GLY A 68 15.29 -13.81 15.55
N GLN A 69 16.25 -13.37 14.74
CA GLN A 69 15.96 -12.60 13.51
C GLN A 69 16.38 -13.37 12.26
N PRO A 70 15.53 -13.42 11.21
CA PRO A 70 15.88 -14.09 9.97
C PRO A 70 17.04 -13.37 9.26
N ALA A 71 18.03 -14.15 8.83
CA ALA A 71 19.19 -13.64 8.10
C ALA A 71 18.75 -12.95 6.78
N ARG A 72 19.42 -11.85 6.44
CA ARG A 72 19.14 -11.06 5.23
C ARG A 72 20.01 -11.52 4.06
N VAL A 73 19.63 -12.65 3.46
CA VAL A 73 20.45 -13.31 2.43
C VAL A 73 20.24 -12.71 1.03
N ALA A 74 21.29 -12.66 0.22
CA ALA A 74 21.20 -12.37 -1.22
C ALA A 74 20.36 -13.41 -1.96
N GLY A 75 19.67 -12.98 -3.01
CA GLY A 75 18.73 -13.81 -3.75
C GLY A 75 17.38 -13.98 -3.04
N GLU A 76 17.21 -13.49 -1.81
CA GLU A 76 15.90 -13.44 -1.16
C GLU A 76 14.95 -12.55 -1.96
N ARG A 77 13.72 -13.05 -2.21
CA ARG A 77 12.67 -12.27 -2.86
C ARG A 77 12.14 -11.19 -1.90
N LEU A 78 12.13 -9.95 -2.36
CA LEU A 78 11.64 -8.81 -1.59
C LEU A 78 10.11 -8.72 -1.64
N ALA A 79 9.49 -8.33 -0.52
CA ALA A 79 8.05 -8.14 -0.35
C ALA A 79 7.52 -6.83 -0.99
N ALA A 80 7.85 -6.61 -2.26
CA ALA A 80 7.60 -5.36 -2.96
C ALA A 80 6.13 -5.20 -3.39
N SER A 81 5.48 -4.10 -3.00
CA SER A 81 4.14 -3.75 -3.47
C SER A 81 3.92 -2.24 -3.49
N TYR A 82 3.30 -1.74 -4.57
CA TYR A 82 2.84 -0.35 -4.63
C TYR A 82 1.68 -0.05 -3.69
N VAL A 83 0.97 -1.06 -3.16
CA VAL A 83 -0.14 -0.86 -2.19
C VAL A 83 0.39 -0.28 -0.87
N ASN A 84 1.68 -0.42 -0.57
CA ASN A 84 2.31 0.14 0.63
C ASN A 84 2.57 1.66 0.51
N PHE A 85 1.58 2.41 0.01
CA PHE A 85 1.58 3.86 -0.10
C PHE A 85 0.97 4.52 1.15
N TYR A 86 1.29 5.79 1.37
CA TYR A 86 0.69 6.60 2.43
C TYR A 86 -0.27 7.66 1.86
N ILE A 87 -1.45 7.81 2.49
CA ILE A 87 -2.44 8.84 2.14
C ILE A 87 -2.32 10.00 3.15
N ALA A 88 -1.68 11.09 2.74
CA ALA A 88 -1.65 12.36 3.47
C ALA A 88 -2.83 13.25 3.06
N ASN A 89 -3.07 14.36 3.78
CA ASN A 89 -4.25 15.24 3.61
C ASN A 89 -4.56 15.65 2.16
N SER A 90 -3.56 15.98 1.34
CA SER A 90 -3.73 16.41 -0.06
C SER A 90 -2.86 15.61 -1.04
N THR A 91 -2.19 14.56 -0.55
CA THR A 91 -1.12 13.86 -1.29
C THR A 91 -1.19 12.36 -1.05
N VAL A 92 -0.81 11.56 -2.04
CA VAL A 92 -0.50 10.15 -1.89
C VAL A 92 0.99 9.97 -2.15
N VAL A 93 1.72 9.44 -1.17
CA VAL A 93 3.14 9.14 -1.29
C VAL A 93 3.28 7.66 -1.59
N MET A 94 3.74 7.32 -2.79
CA MET A 94 3.85 5.96 -3.28
C MET A 94 5.32 5.53 -3.44
N PRO A 95 5.61 4.23 -3.27
CA PRO A 95 6.96 3.73 -3.51
C PRO A 95 7.26 3.68 -5.00
N LEU A 96 8.50 3.97 -5.37
CA LEU A 96 9.08 3.70 -6.69
C LEU A 96 10.01 2.49 -6.52
N LEU A 97 9.71 1.41 -7.24
CA LEU A 97 10.25 0.07 -7.01
C LEU A 97 10.71 -0.61 -8.29
N ASP A 98 10.03 -0.35 -9.40
CA ASP A 98 10.28 -0.99 -10.68
C ASP A 98 10.00 0.00 -11.80
N ARG A 99 11.07 0.50 -12.44
CA ARG A 99 11.00 1.52 -13.50
C ARG A 99 10.02 1.16 -14.63
N LYS A 100 9.78 -0.14 -14.88
CA LYS A 100 8.84 -0.61 -15.91
C LYS A 100 7.37 -0.41 -15.51
N LYS A 101 7.07 -0.38 -14.21
CA LYS A 101 5.70 -0.36 -13.66
C LYS A 101 5.40 0.88 -12.81
N ASP A 102 6.40 1.62 -12.36
CA ASP A 102 6.28 2.81 -11.52
C ASP A 102 5.28 3.82 -12.13
N ARG A 103 5.45 4.15 -13.41
CA ARG A 103 4.57 5.11 -14.11
C ARG A 103 3.14 4.60 -14.22
N LEU A 104 2.95 3.30 -14.46
CA LEU A 104 1.62 2.69 -14.53
C LEU A 104 0.93 2.76 -13.17
N ALA A 105 1.62 2.36 -12.10
CA ALA A 105 1.11 2.41 -10.73
C ALA A 105 0.77 3.85 -10.32
N ALA A 106 1.63 4.83 -10.61
CA ALA A 106 1.37 6.24 -10.34
C ALA A 106 0.11 6.76 -11.06
N ASN A 107 -0.07 6.41 -12.33
CA ASN A 107 -1.25 6.80 -13.10
C ASN A 107 -2.54 6.16 -12.55
N MET A 108 -2.46 4.92 -12.08
CA MET A 108 -3.59 4.25 -11.42
C MET A 108 -3.95 4.94 -10.11
N LEU A 109 -2.97 5.19 -9.24
CA LEU A 109 -3.19 5.91 -7.99
C LEU A 109 -3.75 7.31 -8.23
N LYS A 110 -3.30 8.02 -9.27
CA LYS A 110 -3.85 9.33 -9.64
C LYS A 110 -5.34 9.26 -9.99
N ARG A 111 -5.78 8.21 -10.70
CA ARG A 111 -7.22 7.99 -10.97
C ARG A 111 -8.00 7.59 -9.73
N LEU A 112 -7.37 6.88 -8.80
CA LEU A 112 -7.99 6.47 -7.53
C LEU A 112 -8.13 7.62 -6.54
N PHE A 113 -7.25 8.61 -6.61
CA PHE A 113 -7.22 9.77 -5.73
C PHE A 113 -7.15 11.07 -6.56
N PRO A 114 -8.22 11.41 -7.32
CA PRO A 114 -8.19 12.54 -8.25
C PRO A 114 -7.92 13.89 -7.56
N ASP A 115 -8.36 14.04 -6.30
CA ASP A 115 -8.19 15.27 -5.51
C ASP A 115 -6.85 15.30 -4.74
N ARG A 116 -5.97 14.31 -4.95
CA ARG A 116 -4.67 14.23 -4.27
C ARG A 116 -3.53 14.22 -5.29
N ARG A 117 -2.45 14.92 -4.97
CA ARG A 117 -1.21 14.82 -5.74
C ARG A 117 -0.52 13.50 -5.45
N VAL A 118 -0.13 12.74 -6.48
CA VAL A 118 0.67 11.52 -6.30
C VAL A 118 2.15 11.86 -6.39
N ILE A 119 2.92 11.50 -5.37
CA ILE A 119 4.38 11.68 -5.30
C ILE A 119 5.02 10.30 -5.20
N GLY A 120 5.96 10.01 -6.10
CA GLY A 120 6.80 8.81 -6.03
C GLY A 120 8.06 9.07 -5.21
N VAL A 121 8.46 8.12 -4.37
CA VAL A 121 9.71 8.15 -3.61
C VAL A 121 10.49 6.86 -3.89
N GLN A 122 11.78 6.99 -4.23
CA GLN A 122 12.69 5.84 -4.33
C GLN A 122 12.77 5.16 -2.97
N SER A 123 12.27 3.94 -2.85
CA SER A 123 12.07 3.30 -1.54
C SER A 123 12.60 1.88 -1.46
N ARG A 124 13.54 1.53 -2.35
CA ARG A 124 14.24 0.24 -2.33
C ARG A 124 14.96 0.00 -1.01
N GLU A 125 15.61 1.01 -0.44
CA GLU A 125 16.28 0.89 0.86
C GLU A 125 15.34 0.51 2.00
N ILE A 126 14.13 1.09 2.03
CA ILE A 126 13.10 0.73 3.02
C ILE A 126 12.60 -0.71 2.78
N LEU A 127 12.49 -1.10 1.50
CA LEU A 127 12.09 -2.45 1.09
C LEU A 127 13.10 -3.52 1.53
N LEU A 128 14.39 -3.23 1.51
CA LEU A 128 15.43 -4.16 1.97
C LEU A 128 15.27 -4.51 3.45
N GLY A 129 14.76 -3.56 4.26
CA GLY A 129 14.39 -3.76 5.67
C GLY A 129 13.08 -4.54 5.90
N GLY A 130 12.32 -4.84 4.84
CA GLY A 130 11.09 -5.65 4.91
C GLY A 130 9.78 -4.86 4.92
N GLY A 131 9.80 -3.55 4.66
CA GLY A 131 8.60 -2.70 4.65
C GLY A 131 8.56 -1.72 3.48
N ASN A 132 7.68 -0.73 3.56
CA ASN A 132 7.76 0.44 2.68
C ASN A 132 7.14 1.67 3.33
N ILE A 133 6.83 2.71 2.55
CA ILE A 133 6.34 4.02 3.01
C ILE A 133 5.23 3.90 4.06
N HIS A 134 4.20 3.07 3.83
CA HIS A 134 3.11 2.91 4.81
C HIS A 134 3.63 2.35 6.15
N CYS A 135 4.57 1.41 6.12
CA CYS A 135 5.10 0.75 7.32
C CYS A 135 5.85 1.70 8.27
N ILE A 136 6.40 2.80 7.75
CA ILE A 136 7.22 3.75 8.52
C ILE A 136 6.49 5.05 8.85
N THR A 137 5.18 5.11 8.60
CA THR A 137 4.34 6.29 8.84
C THR A 137 3.17 5.96 9.76
N GLN A 138 2.81 6.90 10.62
CA GLN A 138 1.61 6.81 11.46
C GLN A 138 0.84 8.13 11.38
N GLN A 139 -0.38 8.09 10.82
CA GLN A 139 -1.24 9.28 10.77
C GLN A 139 -1.83 9.60 12.15
N VAL A 140 -1.87 10.89 12.48
CA VAL A 140 -2.66 11.42 13.59
C VAL A 140 -3.82 12.20 12.97
N PRO A 141 -5.07 11.69 13.05
CA PRO A 141 -6.23 12.42 12.56
C PRO A 141 -6.36 13.77 13.27
N SER A 142 -6.66 14.83 12.51
CA SER A 142 -7.08 16.10 13.11
C SER A 142 -8.32 15.86 13.96
N ALA A 143 -8.45 16.59 15.07
CA ALA A 143 -9.71 16.65 15.81
C ALA A 143 -10.85 16.96 14.83
N ALA A 144 -11.93 16.19 14.92
CA ALA A 144 -13.12 16.49 14.14
C ALA A 144 -13.59 17.90 14.50
N ALA A 145 -13.82 18.76 13.50
CA ALA A 145 -14.46 20.04 13.74
C ALA A 145 -15.77 19.77 14.47
N THR A 146 -15.86 20.19 15.72
CA THR A 146 -17.07 20.01 16.52
C THR A 146 -18.14 20.86 15.83
N SER A 147 -19.11 20.23 15.18
CA SER A 147 -20.28 20.95 14.68
C SER A 147 -20.95 21.58 15.90
N THR A 148 -20.78 22.89 16.08
CA THR A 148 -21.46 23.68 17.10
C THR A 148 -22.95 23.63 16.78
N ARG A 149 -23.65 22.65 17.35
CA ARG A 149 -25.12 22.64 17.39
C ARG A 149 -25.52 23.77 18.32
N THR A 150 -25.77 24.95 17.77
CA THR A 150 -26.43 26.05 18.46
C THR A 150 -27.80 25.55 18.92
N ARG A 151 -27.93 25.18 20.19
CA ARG A 151 -29.24 25.02 20.84
C ARG A 151 -29.88 26.41 20.86
N ARG A 152 -30.73 26.71 19.88
CA ARG A 152 -31.70 27.80 20.01
C ARG A 152 -32.59 27.46 21.21
N ALA A 153 -32.44 28.22 22.29
CA ALA A 153 -33.35 28.18 23.42
C ALA A 153 -34.75 28.57 22.93
N ARG A 154 -35.73 27.68 23.09
CA ARG A 154 -37.14 28.06 23.10
C ARG A 154 -37.39 28.80 24.43
N LYS A 155 -37.47 30.13 24.38
CA LYS A 155 -38.36 30.90 25.26
C LYS A 155 -39.76 30.65 24.69
N GLY A 156 -40.71 30.08 25.43
CA GLY A 156 -41.34 30.71 26.58
C GLY A 156 -42.68 31.16 26.07
#